data_AF-A0A7S0LCF2-F1
#
_entry.id   AF-A0A7S0LCF2-F1
#
_cell.length_a   1.000
_cell.length_b   1.000
_cell.length_c   1.000
_cell.angle_alpha   90.00
_cell.angle_beta   90.00
_cell.angle_gamma   90.00
#
_symmetry.space_group_name_H-M   'P 1'
#
loop_
_entity.id
_entity.type
_entity.pdbx_description
1 polymer ?
#
loop_
_entity_poly.entity_id
_entity_poly.type
_entity_poly.pdbx_seq_one_letter_code
_entity_poly.pdbx_strand_id
1 'polypeptide(L)'
;EHMLRVVCLLSHAAGALGHGAISYPRPRNALDGDIAPWSSWAFPCDEKHEGENCLIHFCYEPENCGGSCPISSHSGEANALNSSNGQACYWFSNGCTIGCDNCDGTQSHVGHGKQKFLYRGMSGPTIQQKNLTIEPWNPKPGDMVLDAKTAQNLSIKANCDRPTRNATICDSRLRTANTQARCGSPEDFYYWSPWRAPGNAPVIDACGSAGGRLSGQGMGDAGAVFQNSSVARQGDLGSQLPPMPSQATWQVGSNVEVGWTVMANHGGGYAYRLARAAEPLTEATFRKLPLGFVGPSILRWDGEKRTQLPFDSGARGWETNQGTTPSGSMWRKNPIPTVLWEREGPSFEPVCQESAVCKAAVSTANFTQQGVCRCSGHSNGDTAPLLPNLEIVDSIQIPADLTPGAYVLQWRWDCEESDQVWASCSDVTIIAAAS
;
A
#
# COMPACT_ATOMS: atom_id res chain seq x y z
N GLU A 1 10.53 41.54 -31.35
CA GLU A 1 11.40 40.55 -30.72
C GLU A 1 10.73 40.01 -29.47
N HIS A 2 10.16 38.81 -29.55
CA HIS A 2 9.49 38.15 -28.42
C HIS A 2 10.52 37.28 -27.70
N MET A 3 10.96 37.70 -26.51
CA MET A 3 11.81 36.91 -25.64
C MET A 3 10.93 35.91 -24.87
N LEU A 4 10.97 34.65 -25.32
CA LEU A 4 10.40 33.50 -24.62
C LEU A 4 11.02 33.39 -23.22
N ARG A 5 10.20 33.53 -22.17
CA ARG A 5 10.57 33.11 -20.82
C ARG A 5 10.44 31.60 -20.73
N VAL A 6 11.58 30.92 -20.71
CA VAL A 6 11.66 29.51 -20.32
C VAL A 6 11.40 29.44 -18.81
N VAL A 7 10.21 28.99 -18.44
CA VAL A 7 9.91 28.62 -17.05
C VAL A 7 10.49 27.23 -16.83
N CYS A 8 11.64 27.16 -16.15
CA CYS A 8 12.11 25.92 -15.53
C CYS A 8 11.09 25.52 -14.47
N LEU A 9 10.21 24.58 -14.80
CA LEU A 9 9.45 23.83 -13.80
C LEU A 9 10.45 23.02 -12.97
N LEU A 10 10.81 23.55 -11.80
CA LEU A 10 11.41 22.78 -10.72
C LEU A 10 10.40 21.69 -10.35
N SER A 11 10.67 20.47 -10.80
CA SER A 11 10.03 19.25 -10.32
C SER A 11 10.25 19.18 -8.81
N HIS A 12 9.26 19.64 -8.04
CA HIS A 12 9.23 19.38 -6.62
C HIS A 12 9.19 17.85 -6.48
N ALA A 13 10.08 17.31 -5.65
CA ALA A 13 10.03 15.91 -5.28
C ALA A 13 8.69 15.70 -4.57
N ALA A 14 7.66 15.26 -5.31
CA ALA A 14 6.48 14.69 -4.73
C ALA A 14 6.99 13.49 -3.93
N GLY A 15 7.10 13.67 -2.61
CA GLY A 15 7.37 12.57 -1.71
C GLY A 15 6.34 11.51 -2.06
N ALA A 16 6.79 10.32 -2.44
CA ALA A 16 5.87 9.20 -2.46
C ALA A 16 5.40 9.05 -1.02
N LEU A 17 4.10 9.24 -0.82
CA LEU A 17 3.47 8.93 0.44
C LEU A 17 2.86 7.55 0.24
N GLY A 18 2.95 6.64 1.20
CA GLY A 18 2.21 5.39 1.17
C GLY A 18 0.89 5.63 1.86
N HIS A 19 -0.20 5.03 1.38
CA HIS A 19 -1.47 5.06 2.10
C HIS A 19 -2.27 3.81 1.76
N GLY A 20 -2.64 3.02 2.76
CA GLY A 20 -3.51 1.87 2.57
C GLY A 20 -4.17 1.45 3.88
N ALA A 21 -5.37 0.89 3.78
CA ALA A 21 -6.12 0.39 4.93
C ALA A 21 -7.13 -0.67 4.50
N ILE A 22 -7.59 -1.47 5.45
CA ILE A 22 -8.76 -2.32 5.25
C ILE A 22 -9.94 -1.42 4.82
N SER A 23 -10.65 -1.83 3.77
CA SER A 23 -11.92 -1.23 3.35
C SER A 23 -13.10 -2.09 3.83
N TYR A 24 -12.93 -3.41 3.88
CA TYR A 24 -13.93 -4.33 4.42
C TYR A 24 -13.29 -5.53 5.15
N PRO A 25 -13.73 -5.86 6.39
CA PRO A 25 -14.63 -5.08 7.25
C PRO A 25 -14.00 -3.77 7.71
N ARG A 26 -14.76 -2.69 7.89
CA ARG A 26 -14.23 -1.36 8.28
C ARG A 26 -13.32 -1.47 9.54
N PRO A 27 -12.12 -0.86 9.55
CA PRO A 27 -11.19 -0.99 10.66
C PRO A 27 -11.53 -0.05 11.83
N ARG A 28 -11.15 -0.42 13.06
CA ARG A 28 -11.22 0.47 14.23
C ARG A 28 -10.32 1.70 14.11
N ASN A 29 -9.32 1.62 13.24
CA ASN A 29 -8.48 2.75 12.83
C ASN A 29 -9.28 3.87 12.14
N ALA A 30 -10.52 3.60 11.71
CA ALA A 30 -11.44 4.55 11.10
C ALA A 30 -12.31 5.32 12.12
N LEU A 31 -11.88 5.40 13.38
CA LEU A 31 -12.62 6.02 14.49
C LEU A 31 -12.96 7.50 14.27
N ASP A 32 -12.18 8.20 13.44
CA ASP A 32 -12.41 9.59 13.08
C ASP A 32 -13.33 9.76 11.85
N GLY A 33 -13.68 8.67 11.16
CA GLY A 33 -14.58 8.70 10.01
C GLY A 33 -15.99 9.22 10.32
N ASP A 34 -16.41 9.15 11.60
CA ASP A 34 -17.73 9.58 12.04
C ASP A 34 -17.74 11.02 12.63
N ILE A 35 -16.63 11.75 12.57
CA ILE A 35 -16.53 13.16 13.01
C ILE A 35 -16.09 14.10 11.88
N ALA A 36 -16.29 15.41 12.05
CA ALA A 36 -15.88 16.38 11.04
C ALA A 36 -14.34 16.43 10.87
N PRO A 37 -13.82 16.65 9.64
CA PRO A 37 -14.59 16.92 8.42
C PRO A 37 -15.13 15.62 7.74
N TRP A 38 -14.59 14.45 8.06
CA TRP A 38 -14.86 13.18 7.38
C TRP A 38 -16.33 12.77 7.38
N SER A 39 -17.05 12.95 8.48
CA SER A 39 -18.50 12.64 8.58
C SER A 39 -19.39 13.36 7.56
N SER A 40 -18.92 14.48 7.00
CA SER A 40 -19.63 15.30 6.02
C SER A 40 -19.13 15.10 4.60
N TRP A 41 -18.05 14.34 4.43
CA TRP A 41 -17.43 14.10 3.13
C TRP A 41 -18.20 13.02 2.36
N ALA A 42 -18.46 13.30 1.08
CA ALA A 42 -18.97 12.35 0.12
C ALA A 42 -17.91 12.20 -0.97
N PHE A 43 -17.69 10.98 -1.44
CA PHE A 43 -16.75 10.71 -2.51
C PHE A 43 -17.43 9.83 -3.57
N PRO A 44 -17.42 10.20 -4.86
CA PRO A 44 -17.32 11.58 -5.34
C PRO A 44 -18.34 12.51 -4.67
N CYS A 45 -17.96 13.75 -4.44
CA CYS A 45 -18.89 14.77 -3.92
C CYS A 45 -19.80 15.35 -5.04
N ASP A 46 -19.38 15.25 -6.30
CA ASP A 46 -20.12 15.59 -7.52
C ASP A 46 -19.51 14.86 -8.74
N GLU A 47 -20.15 14.95 -9.92
CA GLU A 47 -19.68 14.29 -11.16
C GLU A 47 -18.28 14.73 -11.62
N LYS A 48 -17.78 15.86 -11.13
CA LYS A 48 -16.47 16.44 -11.49
C LYS A 48 -15.39 16.14 -10.46
N HIS A 49 -15.75 15.60 -9.29
CA HIS A 49 -14.88 15.47 -8.13
C HIS A 49 -14.32 16.82 -7.66
N GLU A 50 -15.10 17.91 -7.79
CA GLU A 50 -14.66 19.29 -7.48
C GLU A 50 -15.43 19.87 -6.26
N GLY A 51 -14.71 20.44 -5.29
CA GLY A 51 -15.31 21.15 -4.13
C GLY A 51 -14.52 21.04 -2.82
N GLU A 52 -14.85 21.86 -1.82
CA GLU A 52 -14.13 21.94 -0.53
C GLU A 52 -14.15 20.63 0.28
N ASN A 53 -15.15 19.76 0.06
CA ASN A 53 -15.30 18.46 0.72
C ASN A 53 -14.88 17.28 -0.18
N CYS A 54 -14.17 17.57 -1.27
CA CYS A 54 -13.86 16.63 -2.36
C CYS A 54 -12.36 16.44 -2.57
N LEU A 55 -11.57 17.41 -2.11
CA LEU A 55 -10.13 17.41 -2.27
C LEU A 55 -9.49 16.64 -1.12
N ILE A 56 -8.99 15.45 -1.42
CA ILE A 56 -8.11 14.70 -0.52
C ILE A 56 -6.74 15.36 -0.59
N HIS A 57 -6.40 16.14 0.44
CA HIS A 57 -5.07 16.70 0.60
C HIS A 57 -4.25 15.77 1.49
N PHE A 58 -3.18 15.19 0.95
CA PHE A 58 -2.25 14.43 1.78
C PHE A 58 -1.32 15.37 2.54
N CYS A 59 -0.98 14.93 3.74
CA CYS A 59 -0.10 15.65 4.64
C CYS A 59 1.32 15.69 4.06
N TYR A 60 1.73 16.85 3.53
CA TYR A 60 3.14 17.15 3.24
C TYR A 60 3.80 17.96 4.37
N GLU A 61 2.99 18.69 5.14
CA GLU A 61 3.40 19.52 6.28
C GLU A 61 2.35 19.42 7.41
N PRO A 62 2.66 19.82 8.66
CA PRO A 62 1.76 19.70 9.83
C PRO A 62 0.46 20.54 9.78
N GLU A 63 0.23 21.32 8.71
CA GLU A 63 -0.88 22.26 8.57
C GLU A 63 -1.75 21.88 7.36
N ASN A 64 -3.09 21.96 7.49
CA ASN A 64 -4.11 21.64 6.47
C ASN A 64 -4.14 20.16 5.98
N CYS A 65 -4.21 19.23 6.93
CA CYS A 65 -4.09 17.78 6.74
C CYS A 65 -5.44 17.04 6.49
N GLY A 66 -6.27 17.54 5.57
CA GLY A 66 -7.56 16.92 5.21
C GLY A 66 -7.41 15.59 4.43
N GLY A 67 -6.61 14.64 4.93
CA GLY A 67 -6.44 13.33 4.31
C GLY A 67 -7.59 12.40 4.68
N SER A 68 -8.13 11.68 3.70
CA SER A 68 -8.98 10.52 3.95
C SER A 68 -8.73 9.45 2.91
N CYS A 69 -8.97 8.19 3.28
CA CYS A 69 -9.09 7.11 2.31
C CYS A 69 -10.54 6.75 2.09
N PRO A 70 -11.17 7.21 0.99
CA PRO A 70 -12.49 6.75 0.64
C PRO A 70 -12.53 5.24 0.53
N ILE A 71 -13.63 4.67 0.98
CA ILE A 71 -13.91 3.25 0.87
C ILE A 71 -15.27 3.06 0.25
N SER A 72 -15.49 1.87 -0.32
CA SER A 72 -16.82 1.46 -0.70
C SER A 72 -17.75 1.45 0.51
N SER A 73 -18.99 1.88 0.31
CA SER A 73 -20.13 1.59 1.21
C SER A 73 -20.47 0.10 1.28
N HIS A 74 -19.78 -0.74 0.51
CA HIS A 74 -19.98 -2.18 0.40
C HIS A 74 -21.38 -2.58 -0.10
N SER A 75 -22.13 -1.63 -0.70
CA SER A 75 -23.44 -1.88 -1.30
C SER A 75 -23.36 -2.68 -2.60
N GLY A 76 -22.20 -2.64 -3.28
CA GLY A 76 -22.00 -3.23 -4.61
C GLY A 76 -22.43 -2.33 -5.77
N GLU A 77 -23.02 -1.17 -5.46
CA GLU A 77 -23.48 -0.17 -6.43
C GLU A 77 -22.33 0.71 -6.92
N ALA A 78 -22.49 1.27 -8.13
CA ALA A 78 -21.54 2.23 -8.70
C ALA A 78 -21.54 3.56 -7.91
N ASN A 79 -20.39 4.25 -7.90
CA ASN A 79 -20.20 5.56 -7.24
C ASN A 79 -20.59 5.57 -5.76
N ALA A 80 -20.52 4.42 -5.09
CA ALA A 80 -20.97 4.26 -3.72
C ALA A 80 -19.79 4.33 -2.74
N LEU A 81 -18.87 5.27 -2.95
CA LEU A 81 -17.74 5.53 -2.06
C LEU A 81 -18.15 6.51 -0.94
N ASN A 82 -17.44 6.47 0.18
CA ASN A 82 -17.60 7.38 1.29
C ASN A 82 -16.28 7.55 2.06
N SER A 83 -16.20 8.58 2.88
CA SER A 83 -15.07 8.93 3.74
C SER A 83 -15.12 8.27 5.12
N SER A 84 -15.98 7.27 5.33
CA SER A 84 -16.15 6.66 6.66
C SER A 84 -14.88 5.95 7.14
N ASN A 85 -13.89 5.70 6.27
CA ASN A 85 -12.59 5.21 6.73
C ASN A 85 -11.74 6.28 7.43
N GLY A 86 -12.16 7.56 7.44
CA GLY A 86 -11.43 8.65 8.09
C GLY A 86 -9.95 8.67 7.70
N GLN A 87 -9.07 8.68 8.68
CA GLN A 87 -7.61 8.58 8.50
C GLN A 87 -7.06 7.16 8.70
N ALA A 88 -7.86 6.09 8.56
CA ALA A 88 -7.40 4.72 8.77
C ALA A 88 -6.15 4.34 7.94
N CYS A 89 -5.97 4.97 6.79
CA CYS A 89 -4.81 4.79 5.93
C CYS A 89 -3.62 5.70 6.26
N TYR A 90 -3.57 6.25 7.46
CA TYR A 90 -2.37 6.83 8.06
C TYR A 90 -1.87 5.97 9.24
N TRP A 91 -2.36 4.73 9.39
CA TRP A 91 -1.93 3.82 10.45
C TRP A 91 -0.93 2.80 9.91
N PHE A 92 0.33 2.94 10.33
CA PHE A 92 1.43 2.10 9.88
C PHE A 92 2.59 2.11 10.88
N SER A 93 3.70 1.48 10.52
CA SER A 93 4.97 1.55 11.24
C SER A 93 6.06 1.99 10.27
N ASN A 94 6.78 3.08 10.57
CA ASN A 94 7.82 3.65 9.72
C ASN A 94 9.22 3.24 10.18
N GLY A 95 10.17 3.13 9.26
CA GLY A 95 11.56 2.79 9.55
C GLY A 95 11.77 1.33 9.94
N CYS A 96 10.92 0.43 9.46
CA CYS A 96 10.96 -1.00 9.71
C CYS A 96 11.69 -1.72 8.57
N THR A 97 12.81 -2.38 8.85
CA THR A 97 13.55 -3.21 7.88
C THR A 97 13.64 -4.64 8.37
N ILE A 98 13.79 -5.59 7.44
CA ILE A 98 13.91 -7.01 7.80
C ILE A 98 15.18 -7.25 8.62
N GLY A 99 15.07 -8.14 9.62
CA GLY A 99 16.20 -8.50 10.49
C GLY A 99 16.49 -7.52 11.62
N CYS A 100 15.84 -6.35 11.68
CA CYS A 100 15.94 -5.45 12.81
C CYS A 100 14.91 -5.78 13.90
N ASP A 101 15.24 -5.45 15.15
CA ASP A 101 14.37 -5.73 16.30
C ASP A 101 13.28 -4.68 16.48
N ASN A 102 13.53 -3.45 16.05
CA ASN A 102 12.63 -2.31 16.22
C ASN A 102 12.58 -1.47 14.94
N CYS A 103 11.47 -0.77 14.75
CA CYS A 103 11.39 0.32 13.79
C CYS A 103 11.92 1.61 14.41
N ASP A 104 12.68 2.41 13.66
CA ASP A 104 13.23 3.66 14.19
C ASP A 104 12.27 4.86 14.10
N GLY A 105 11.17 4.74 13.34
CA GLY A 105 10.16 5.80 13.14
C GLY A 105 10.62 7.00 12.31
N THR A 106 11.88 7.02 11.86
CA THR A 106 12.54 8.21 11.29
C THR A 106 13.09 8.01 9.88
N GLN A 107 13.67 6.85 9.60
CA GLN A 107 14.37 6.61 8.33
C GLN A 107 13.38 6.30 7.22
N SER A 108 13.62 6.91 6.06
CA SER A 108 13.06 6.48 4.79
C SER A 108 14.05 5.56 4.09
N HIS A 109 13.55 4.43 3.62
CA HIS A 109 14.28 3.55 2.73
C HIS A 109 14.75 4.28 1.45
N VAL A 110 15.74 3.72 0.77
CA VAL A 110 16.25 4.25 -0.50
C VAL A 110 15.19 4.40 -1.60
N GLY A 111 14.00 3.79 -1.52
CA GLY A 111 12.94 3.99 -2.52
C GLY A 111 12.40 5.42 -2.61
N HIS A 112 12.54 6.20 -1.53
CA HIS A 112 12.25 7.65 -1.53
C HIS A 112 13.52 8.50 -1.76
N GLY A 113 14.62 7.87 -2.16
CA GLY A 113 15.90 8.50 -2.43
C GLY A 113 15.95 9.24 -3.76
N LYS A 114 17.17 9.63 -4.14
CA LYS A 114 17.47 10.34 -5.40
C LYS A 114 17.89 9.39 -6.54
N GLN A 115 17.72 8.10 -6.36
CA GLN A 115 18.03 7.07 -7.36
C GLN A 115 17.20 7.29 -8.61
N LYS A 116 17.80 7.00 -9.77
CA LYS A 116 17.13 7.07 -11.06
C LYS A 116 17.47 5.87 -11.93
N PHE A 117 16.47 5.33 -12.60
CA PHE A 117 16.63 4.34 -13.66
C PHE A 117 16.59 5.03 -15.03
N LEU A 118 17.38 4.52 -15.96
CA LEU A 118 17.41 4.97 -17.35
C LEU A 118 16.90 3.85 -18.26
N TYR A 119 16.07 4.20 -19.24
CA TYR A 119 15.65 3.27 -20.27
C TYR A 119 16.55 3.41 -21.51
N ARG A 120 17.36 2.39 -21.80
CA ARG A 120 18.38 2.37 -22.85
C ARG A 120 19.29 3.61 -22.80
N GLY A 121 19.67 4.01 -21.59
CA GLY A 121 20.49 5.18 -21.31
C GLY A 121 19.76 6.53 -21.42
N MET A 122 18.43 6.55 -21.60
CA MET A 122 17.62 7.76 -21.69
C MET A 122 16.78 7.97 -20.43
N SER A 123 16.68 9.23 -20.00
CA SER A 123 15.73 9.67 -18.98
C SER A 123 14.32 9.86 -19.57
N GLY A 124 13.30 9.95 -18.71
CA GLY A 124 11.92 10.28 -19.08
C GLY A 124 11.82 11.54 -19.94
N PRO A 125 12.47 12.67 -19.57
CA PRO A 125 12.50 13.86 -20.42
C PRO A 125 13.11 13.63 -21.81
N THR A 126 14.12 12.77 -21.92
CA THR A 126 14.75 12.45 -23.21
C THR A 126 13.82 11.60 -24.09
N ILE A 127 13.12 10.64 -23.48
CA ILE A 127 12.10 9.81 -24.13
C ILE A 127 10.95 10.68 -24.65
N GLN A 128 10.49 11.64 -23.83
CA GLN A 128 9.46 12.60 -24.20
C GLN A 128 9.87 13.46 -25.40
N GLN A 129 11.08 14.03 -25.37
CA GLN A 129 11.60 14.84 -26.49
C GLN A 129 11.69 14.06 -27.81
N LYS A 130 11.96 12.75 -27.72
CA LYS A 130 12.06 11.86 -28.88
C LYS A 130 10.72 11.24 -29.28
N ASN A 131 9.64 11.54 -28.56
CA ASN A 131 8.30 10.96 -28.75
C ASN A 131 8.32 9.42 -28.78
N LEU A 132 9.07 8.82 -27.84
CA LEU A 132 9.18 7.37 -27.71
C LEU A 132 8.21 6.84 -26.66
N THR A 133 7.63 5.67 -26.92
CA THR A 133 6.91 4.87 -25.92
C THR A 133 7.79 3.70 -25.51
N ILE A 134 7.81 3.38 -24.22
CA ILE A 134 8.56 2.23 -23.67
C ILE A 134 7.60 1.13 -23.23
N GLU A 135 8.13 -0.05 -22.93
CA GLU A 135 7.42 -1.06 -22.14
C GLU A 135 7.85 -0.86 -20.67
N PRO A 136 7.06 -0.11 -19.87
CA PRO A 136 7.56 0.40 -18.59
C PRO A 136 7.56 -0.68 -17.50
N TRP A 137 6.66 -1.66 -17.59
CA TRP A 137 6.44 -2.64 -16.54
C TRP A 137 7.38 -3.83 -16.63
N ASN A 138 7.51 -4.44 -17.81
CA ASN A 138 8.37 -5.60 -18.04
C ASN A 138 9.31 -5.38 -19.25
N PRO A 139 10.26 -4.43 -19.15
CA PRO A 139 11.24 -4.18 -20.20
C PRO A 139 12.14 -5.40 -20.45
N LYS A 140 12.83 -5.46 -21.60
CA LYS A 140 13.84 -6.52 -21.79
C LYS A 140 14.96 -6.34 -20.76
N PRO A 141 15.55 -7.43 -20.22
CA PRO A 141 16.69 -7.32 -19.31
C PRO A 141 17.80 -6.43 -19.86
N GLY A 142 18.21 -5.43 -19.07
CA GLY A 142 19.22 -4.44 -19.46
C GLY A 142 18.68 -3.22 -20.22
N ASP A 143 17.42 -3.22 -20.67
CA ASP A 143 16.80 -2.02 -21.26
C ASP A 143 16.49 -0.97 -20.20
N MET A 144 16.27 -1.34 -18.94
CA MET A 144 16.05 -0.39 -17.84
C MET A 144 17.02 -0.70 -16.71
N VAL A 145 17.94 0.23 -16.44
CA VAL A 145 19.07 0.03 -15.52
C VAL A 145 19.24 1.23 -14.61
N LEU A 146 19.75 1.00 -13.39
CA LEU A 146 20.02 2.12 -12.49
C LEU A 146 21.13 3.01 -13.05
N ASP A 147 20.91 4.32 -13.04
CA ASP A 147 21.92 5.33 -13.34
C ASP A 147 23.04 5.28 -12.29
N ALA A 148 24.22 4.86 -12.73
CA ALA A 148 25.43 4.78 -11.93
C ALA A 148 25.75 6.10 -11.20
N LYS A 149 25.39 7.27 -11.76
CA LYS A 149 25.62 8.56 -11.10
C LYS A 149 24.78 8.72 -9.85
N THR A 150 23.52 8.29 -9.90
CA THR A 150 22.61 8.34 -8.75
C THR A 150 22.87 7.18 -7.79
N ALA A 151 23.39 6.06 -8.29
CA ALA A 151 23.72 4.86 -7.54
C ALA A 151 24.87 5.06 -6.52
N GLN A 152 25.86 5.89 -6.85
CA GLN A 152 27.09 6.04 -6.06
C GLN A 152 26.88 6.42 -4.59
N ASN A 153 25.74 7.03 -4.26
CA ASN A 153 25.42 7.48 -2.90
C ASN A 153 24.32 6.66 -2.23
N LEU A 154 23.85 5.56 -2.85
CA LEU A 154 22.80 4.73 -2.27
C LEU A 154 23.40 3.78 -1.23
N SER A 155 23.03 3.98 0.03
CA SER A 155 23.37 3.07 1.11
C SER A 155 22.27 2.01 1.26
N ILE A 156 22.38 0.90 0.53
CA ILE A 156 21.48 -0.25 0.69
C ILE A 156 21.85 -1.01 1.97
N LYS A 157 21.26 -0.61 3.09
CA LYS A 157 21.50 -1.20 4.40
C LYS A 157 20.18 -1.32 5.16
N ALA A 158 20.12 -2.27 6.09
CA ALA A 158 19.06 -2.28 7.09
C ALA A 158 19.21 -1.06 8.03
N ASN A 159 18.13 -0.70 8.71
CA ASN A 159 18.10 0.45 9.63
C ASN A 159 18.73 0.12 11.00
N CYS A 160 19.41 -1.02 11.11
CA CYS A 160 20.11 -1.48 12.30
C CYS A 160 21.49 -2.05 11.94
N ASP A 161 22.41 -2.00 12.90
CA ASP A 161 23.81 -2.41 12.69
C ASP A 161 23.99 -3.91 12.41
N ARG A 162 23.06 -4.74 12.90
CA ARG A 162 23.19 -6.20 12.89
C ARG A 162 21.86 -6.86 12.51
N PRO A 163 21.44 -6.81 11.24
CA PRO A 163 20.23 -7.48 10.81
C PRO A 163 20.37 -8.99 11.02
N THR A 164 19.38 -9.59 11.68
CA THR A 164 19.34 -11.01 12.03
C THR A 164 18.84 -11.90 10.88
N ARG A 165 18.35 -11.30 9.79
CA ARG A 165 17.73 -12.01 8.67
C ARG A 165 17.92 -11.30 7.35
N ASN A 166 18.24 -12.07 6.31
CA ASN A 166 18.32 -11.63 4.93
C ASN A 166 16.98 -11.80 4.19
N ALA A 167 16.87 -11.18 3.01
CA ALA A 167 15.75 -11.37 2.10
C ALA A 167 15.51 -12.86 1.82
N THR A 168 14.24 -13.29 1.90
CA THR A 168 13.78 -14.62 1.49
C THR A 168 13.10 -14.60 0.13
N ILE A 169 12.58 -13.45 -0.30
CA ILE A 169 12.05 -13.24 -1.66
C ILE A 169 13.19 -12.84 -2.61
N CYS A 170 13.59 -13.80 -3.43
CA CYS A 170 14.47 -13.59 -4.60
C CYS A 170 13.79 -13.89 -5.94
N ASP A 171 12.58 -14.46 -5.92
CA ASP A 171 11.78 -14.68 -7.13
C ASP A 171 11.24 -13.34 -7.65
N SER A 172 11.60 -12.99 -8.89
CA SER A 172 11.18 -11.73 -9.52
C SER A 172 9.67 -11.62 -9.69
N ARG A 173 8.93 -12.75 -9.76
CA ARG A 173 7.47 -12.74 -9.87
C ARG A 173 6.79 -12.16 -8.64
N LEU A 174 7.41 -12.33 -7.47
CA LEU A 174 6.92 -11.84 -6.19
C LEU A 174 7.31 -10.39 -5.90
N ARG A 175 8.30 -9.83 -6.59
CA ARG A 175 8.72 -8.43 -6.41
C ARG A 175 7.80 -7.47 -7.16
N THR A 176 7.64 -6.25 -6.63
CA THR A 176 6.78 -5.21 -7.22
C THR A 176 7.56 -4.06 -7.86
N ALA A 177 8.80 -3.85 -7.44
CA ALA A 177 9.71 -2.83 -7.94
C ALA A 177 11.11 -3.43 -8.12
N ASN A 178 11.93 -2.82 -8.97
CA ASN A 178 13.27 -3.28 -9.33
C ASN A 178 13.36 -4.81 -9.58
N THR A 179 12.37 -5.35 -10.29
CA THR A 179 12.11 -6.81 -10.35
C THR A 179 13.20 -7.59 -11.07
N GLN A 180 14.04 -6.90 -11.86
CA GLN A 180 15.11 -7.50 -12.65
C GLN A 180 16.48 -7.48 -11.96
N ALA A 181 16.62 -6.82 -10.81
CA ALA A 181 17.89 -6.83 -10.06
C ALA A 181 18.22 -8.24 -9.54
N ARG A 182 19.48 -8.64 -9.67
CA ARG A 182 19.94 -9.92 -9.11
C ARG A 182 19.84 -9.84 -7.58
N CYS A 183 19.24 -10.86 -6.95
CA CYS A 183 19.04 -10.86 -5.50
C CYS A 183 20.34 -10.59 -4.73
N GLY A 184 20.31 -9.57 -3.87
CA GLY A 184 21.44 -9.15 -3.02
C GLY A 184 22.63 -8.54 -3.77
N SER A 185 22.49 -8.19 -5.05
CA SER A 185 23.51 -7.42 -5.75
C SER A 185 23.47 -5.94 -5.32
N PRO A 186 24.52 -5.14 -5.64
CA PRO A 186 24.49 -3.70 -5.42
C PRO A 186 23.35 -2.99 -6.15
N GLU A 187 22.74 -3.64 -7.14
CA GLU A 187 21.57 -3.15 -7.87
C GLU A 187 20.23 -3.55 -7.22
N ASP A 188 20.23 -4.36 -6.16
CA ASP A 188 19.01 -4.78 -5.46
C ASP A 188 18.65 -3.77 -4.36
N PHE A 189 18.22 -2.58 -4.77
CA PHE A 189 18.01 -1.45 -3.86
C PHE A 189 16.98 -1.73 -2.76
N TYR A 190 15.97 -2.56 -3.05
CA TYR A 190 14.90 -2.93 -2.10
C TYR A 190 15.22 -4.12 -1.21
N TYR A 191 16.48 -4.57 -1.16
CA TYR A 191 16.85 -5.82 -0.48
C TYR A 191 16.44 -5.90 1.00
N TRP A 192 16.39 -4.77 1.71
CA TRP A 192 16.06 -4.73 3.15
C TRP A 192 14.60 -4.36 3.45
N SER A 193 13.81 -4.03 2.43
CA SER A 193 12.40 -3.64 2.58
C SER A 193 11.58 -4.78 3.23
N PRO A 194 10.53 -4.46 4.00
CA PRO A 194 9.68 -5.45 4.67
C PRO A 194 9.23 -6.62 3.80
N TRP A 195 8.79 -6.36 2.56
CA TRP A 195 8.28 -7.40 1.67
C TRP A 195 9.32 -8.46 1.32
N ARG A 196 10.61 -8.12 1.37
CA ARG A 196 11.69 -9.06 1.04
C ARG A 196 11.80 -10.24 1.99
N ALA A 197 11.18 -10.18 3.17
CA ALA A 197 10.98 -11.32 4.03
C ALA A 197 9.62 -11.22 4.75
N PRO A 198 8.51 -11.66 4.13
CA PRO A 198 7.17 -11.33 4.58
C PRO A 198 6.91 -11.72 6.05
N GLY A 199 6.44 -10.77 6.84
CA GLY A 199 6.17 -10.94 8.27
C GLY A 199 7.38 -10.75 9.19
N ASN A 200 8.60 -10.58 8.65
CA ASN A 200 9.82 -10.52 9.46
C ASN A 200 10.25 -9.12 9.88
N ALA A 201 9.83 -8.08 9.15
CA ALA A 201 10.05 -6.72 9.64
C ALA A 201 9.33 -6.52 10.98
N PRO A 202 9.93 -5.78 11.92
CA PRO A 202 9.26 -5.38 13.15
C PRO A 202 8.11 -4.42 12.83
N VAL A 203 7.27 -4.15 13.83
CA VAL A 203 6.23 -3.12 13.76
C VAL A 203 6.26 -2.32 15.05
N ILE A 204 5.84 -1.05 14.99
CA ILE A 204 5.58 -0.24 16.17
C ILE A 204 4.34 -0.78 16.90
N ASP A 205 3.31 -1.11 16.13
CA ASP A 205 2.06 -1.66 16.63
C ASP A 205 1.45 -2.64 15.63
N ALA A 206 0.82 -3.70 16.13
CA ALA A 206 0.22 -4.73 15.29
C ALA A 206 -0.99 -4.24 14.48
N CYS A 207 -1.67 -3.19 14.94
CA CYS A 207 -2.79 -2.56 14.25
C CYS A 207 -2.40 -1.17 13.70
N GLY A 208 -1.09 -0.91 13.54
CA GLY A 208 -0.54 0.35 13.05
C GLY A 208 -0.45 1.42 14.15
N SER A 209 0.43 2.40 13.93
CA SER A 209 0.51 3.61 14.75
C SER A 209 0.06 4.81 13.92
N ALA A 210 -0.67 5.73 14.53
CA ALA A 210 -1.15 6.94 13.88
C ALA A 210 0.04 7.75 13.34
N GLY A 211 0.13 7.87 12.01
CA GLY A 211 1.21 8.52 11.27
C GLY A 211 2.55 7.81 11.32
N GLY A 212 2.60 6.52 11.66
CA GLY A 212 3.80 5.69 11.45
C GLY A 212 4.93 5.86 12.45
N ARG A 213 4.80 6.70 13.47
CA ARG A 213 5.87 7.01 14.43
C ARG A 213 5.33 7.33 15.82
N LEU A 214 6.11 6.97 16.84
CA LEU A 214 5.86 7.34 18.23
C LEU A 214 6.23 8.79 18.50
N SER A 215 5.64 9.35 19.56
CA SER A 215 6.02 10.67 20.05
C SER A 215 7.52 10.73 20.37
N GLY A 216 8.20 11.75 19.85
CA GLY A 216 9.65 11.95 20.02
C GLY A 216 10.54 11.34 18.93
N GLN A 217 10.02 10.51 18.03
CA GLN A 217 10.78 9.92 16.90
C GLN A 217 10.93 10.88 15.70
N GLY A 218 11.10 12.19 15.92
CA GLY A 218 11.28 13.17 14.83
C GLY A 218 10.05 13.32 13.91
N MET A 219 10.24 13.94 12.73
CA MET A 219 9.17 14.17 11.75
C MET A 219 8.85 12.95 10.89
N GLY A 220 9.73 11.95 10.85
CA GLY A 220 9.66 10.86 9.86
C GLY A 220 9.72 11.40 8.43
N ASP A 221 9.44 10.54 7.45
CA ASP A 221 9.37 10.87 6.03
C ASP A 221 8.37 9.89 5.35
N ALA A 222 8.09 10.04 4.06
CA ALA A 222 7.17 9.19 3.29
C ALA A 222 5.74 9.09 3.86
N GLY A 223 5.20 10.19 4.38
CA GLY A 223 3.83 10.26 4.90
C GLY A 223 3.68 9.99 6.40
N ALA A 224 4.77 10.08 7.17
CA ALA A 224 4.79 9.95 8.63
C ALA A 224 4.14 11.13 9.39
N VAL A 225 2.99 11.60 8.92
CA VAL A 225 2.23 12.72 9.47
C VAL A 225 0.77 12.31 9.63
N PHE A 226 0.21 12.56 10.82
CA PHE A 226 -1.19 12.30 11.15
C PHE A 226 -1.88 13.60 11.56
N GLN A 227 -3.09 13.86 11.04
CA GLN A 227 -3.89 14.98 11.53
C GLN A 227 -4.51 14.62 12.87
N ASN A 228 -4.16 15.34 13.92
CA ASN A 228 -4.84 15.17 15.20
C ASN A 228 -6.33 15.46 15.05
N SER A 229 -7.15 14.59 15.63
CA SER A 229 -8.60 14.73 15.74
C SER A 229 -9.00 14.78 17.21
N SER A 230 -10.29 14.83 17.50
CA SER A 230 -10.78 14.74 18.88
C SER A 230 -10.63 13.34 19.49
N VAL A 231 -10.30 12.32 18.69
CA VAL A 231 -10.30 10.91 19.10
C VAL A 231 -8.96 10.19 18.88
N ALA A 232 -8.06 10.75 18.08
CA ALA A 232 -6.73 10.21 17.83
C ALA A 232 -5.70 11.30 17.56
N ARG A 233 -4.44 11.02 17.83
CA ARG A 233 -3.30 11.89 17.54
C ARG A 233 -2.09 11.09 17.07
N GLN A 234 -1.13 11.78 16.46
CA GLN A 234 0.15 11.20 16.05
C GLN A 234 0.76 10.32 17.16
N GLY A 235 1.08 9.08 16.79
CA GLY A 235 1.72 8.08 17.65
C GLY A 235 0.79 7.27 18.54
N ASP A 236 -0.53 7.50 18.50
CA ASP A 236 -1.48 6.59 19.11
C ASP A 236 -1.38 5.18 18.48
N LEU A 237 -1.63 4.15 19.28
CA LEU A 237 -1.42 2.74 18.90
C LEU A 237 -2.76 2.07 18.57
N GLY A 238 -2.86 1.49 17.37
CA GLY A 238 -4.09 0.88 16.86
C GLY A 238 -4.60 -0.26 17.75
N SER A 239 -3.68 -1.03 18.34
CA SER A 239 -3.99 -2.13 19.25
C SER A 239 -4.63 -1.67 20.57
N GLN A 240 -4.47 -0.39 20.92
CA GLN A 240 -5.00 0.23 22.13
C GLN A 240 -6.27 1.04 21.86
N LEU A 241 -6.71 1.13 20.60
CA LEU A 241 -7.98 1.77 20.26
C LEU A 241 -9.16 0.99 20.89
N PRO A 242 -10.21 1.69 21.32
CA PRO A 242 -11.41 1.04 21.83
C PRO A 242 -12.01 0.11 20.77
N PRO A 243 -12.59 -1.04 21.18
CA PRO A 243 -13.29 -1.91 20.24
C PRO A 243 -14.45 -1.18 19.56
N MET A 244 -14.66 -1.45 18.28
CA MET A 244 -15.86 -1.00 17.56
C MET A 244 -16.95 -2.09 17.56
N PRO A 245 -18.22 -1.74 17.27
CA PRO A 245 -19.22 -2.74 16.93
C PRO A 245 -18.70 -3.67 15.83
N SER A 246 -19.07 -4.94 15.91
CA SER A 246 -18.61 -5.93 14.94
C SER A 246 -19.02 -5.52 13.53
N GLN A 247 -18.04 -5.46 12.63
CA GLN A 247 -18.21 -5.00 11.25
C GLN A 247 -18.52 -6.16 10.29
N ALA A 248 -18.35 -7.40 10.75
CA ALA A 248 -18.78 -8.59 10.04
C ALA A 248 -19.00 -9.77 11.00
N THR A 249 -19.94 -10.63 10.65
CA THR A 249 -20.18 -11.91 11.32
C THR A 249 -19.85 -13.04 10.37
N TRP A 250 -18.95 -13.93 10.78
CA TRP A 250 -18.44 -15.01 9.94
C TRP A 250 -18.65 -16.37 10.59
N GLN A 251 -18.95 -17.37 9.77
CA GLN A 251 -19.12 -18.74 10.24
C GLN A 251 -17.77 -19.46 10.23
N VAL A 252 -17.51 -20.29 11.24
CA VAL A 252 -16.38 -21.23 11.20
C VAL A 252 -16.41 -22.08 9.93
N GLY A 253 -15.25 -22.29 9.30
CA GLY A 253 -15.11 -23.07 8.06
C GLY A 253 -15.54 -22.34 6.79
N SER A 254 -16.13 -21.15 6.88
CA SER A 254 -16.55 -20.38 5.71
C SER A 254 -15.38 -19.68 5.02
N ASN A 255 -15.55 -19.42 3.72
CA ASN A 255 -14.73 -18.48 2.98
C ASN A 255 -15.44 -17.13 2.99
N VAL A 256 -14.73 -16.07 3.37
CA VAL A 256 -15.32 -14.73 3.56
C VAL A 256 -14.59 -13.70 2.71
N GLU A 257 -15.32 -12.67 2.28
CA GLU A 257 -14.74 -11.53 1.54
C GLU A 257 -14.02 -10.60 2.51
N VAL A 258 -12.82 -10.16 2.13
CA VAL A 258 -12.10 -9.05 2.73
C VAL A 258 -11.60 -8.12 1.64
N GLY A 259 -11.44 -6.84 1.95
CA GLY A 259 -10.98 -5.84 1.00
C GLY A 259 -10.07 -4.84 1.67
N TRP A 260 -9.10 -4.34 0.92
CA TRP A 260 -8.28 -3.20 1.32
C TRP A 260 -8.14 -2.22 0.17
N THR A 261 -8.07 -0.94 0.51
CA THR A 261 -7.77 0.13 -0.44
C THR A 261 -6.29 0.46 -0.35
N VAL A 262 -5.68 0.60 -1.53
CA VAL A 262 -4.37 1.22 -1.68
C VAL A 262 -4.64 2.56 -2.31
N MET A 263 -4.18 3.62 -1.67
CA MET A 263 -4.35 4.98 -2.15
C MET A 263 -3.04 5.53 -2.67
N ALA A 264 -1.92 5.18 -2.03
CA ALA A 264 -0.62 5.47 -2.57
C ALA A 264 0.26 4.23 -2.41
N ASN A 265 0.75 3.75 -3.55
CA ASN A 265 1.19 2.38 -3.72
C ASN A 265 2.70 2.25 -3.52
N HIS A 266 3.11 1.47 -2.50
CA HIS A 266 4.51 1.11 -2.23
C HIS A 266 4.85 -0.34 -2.62
N GLY A 267 4.05 -0.93 -3.50
CA GLY A 267 4.25 -2.30 -3.95
C GLY A 267 4.13 -3.30 -2.81
N GLY A 268 5.05 -4.26 -2.69
CA GLY A 268 5.09 -5.19 -1.58
C GLY A 268 4.09 -6.34 -1.64
N GLY A 269 3.66 -6.80 -0.46
CA GLY A 269 2.66 -7.86 -0.32
C GLY A 269 2.07 -7.93 1.09
N TYR A 270 0.96 -8.65 1.22
CA TYR A 270 0.07 -8.55 2.37
C TYR A 270 -0.47 -9.92 2.82
N ALA A 271 -0.94 -9.95 4.07
CA ALA A 271 -1.58 -11.09 4.70
C ALA A 271 -2.67 -10.67 5.69
N TYR A 272 -3.53 -11.62 6.02
CA TYR A 272 -4.60 -11.49 7.02
C TYR A 272 -4.38 -12.46 8.18
N ARG A 273 -4.71 -12.03 9.39
CA ARG A 273 -4.59 -12.84 10.62
C ARG A 273 -5.74 -12.54 11.58
N LEU A 274 -5.99 -13.43 12.52
CA LEU A 274 -6.98 -13.22 13.59
C LEU A 274 -6.33 -13.26 14.97
N ALA A 275 -6.93 -12.53 15.91
CA ALA A 275 -6.69 -12.67 17.34
C ALA A 275 -8.04 -12.66 18.07
N ARG A 276 -8.16 -13.36 19.19
CA ARG A 276 -9.33 -13.19 20.05
C ARG A 276 -9.34 -11.77 20.60
N ALA A 277 -10.50 -11.12 20.63
CA ALA A 277 -10.61 -9.74 21.11
C ALA A 277 -10.26 -9.59 22.61
N ALA A 278 -10.35 -10.68 23.38
CA ALA A 278 -9.98 -10.71 24.79
C ALA A 278 -8.47 -10.90 25.04
N GLU A 279 -7.69 -11.24 24.02
CA GLU A 279 -6.23 -11.36 24.13
C GLU A 279 -5.53 -10.01 23.85
N PRO A 280 -4.31 -9.78 24.36
CA PRO A 280 -3.51 -8.64 23.94
C PRO A 280 -3.27 -8.67 22.42
N LEU A 281 -3.61 -7.57 21.74
CA LEU A 281 -3.52 -7.44 20.28
C LEU A 281 -2.08 -7.14 19.82
N THR A 282 -1.17 -8.09 20.06
CA THR A 282 0.24 -8.01 19.67
C THR A 282 0.52 -8.78 18.39
N GLU A 283 1.63 -8.47 17.70
CA GLU A 283 2.09 -9.28 16.55
C GLU A 283 2.24 -10.76 16.94
N ALA A 284 2.73 -11.06 18.14
CA ALA A 284 2.87 -12.43 18.62
C ALA A 284 1.52 -13.14 18.75
N THR A 285 0.45 -12.42 19.12
CA THR A 285 -0.91 -12.97 19.20
C THR A 285 -1.46 -13.24 17.81
N PHE A 286 -1.41 -12.27 16.89
CA PHE A 286 -1.90 -12.44 15.52
C PHE A 286 -1.14 -13.54 14.76
N ARG A 287 0.15 -13.71 15.03
CA ARG A 287 0.99 -14.79 14.46
C ARG A 287 0.51 -16.20 14.85
N LYS A 288 -0.34 -16.37 15.87
CA LYS A 288 -0.89 -17.68 16.21
C LYS A 288 -1.95 -18.16 15.21
N LEU A 289 -2.58 -17.25 14.47
CA LEU A 289 -3.72 -17.56 13.63
C LEU A 289 -3.67 -16.79 12.28
N PRO A 290 -2.70 -17.11 11.40
CA PRO A 290 -2.69 -16.61 10.04
C PRO A 290 -3.85 -17.22 9.23
N LEU A 291 -4.44 -16.44 8.33
CA LEU A 291 -5.52 -16.88 7.46
C LEU A 291 -5.01 -17.17 6.05
N GLY A 292 -5.49 -18.26 5.45
CA GLY A 292 -5.19 -18.63 4.07
C GLY A 292 -6.12 -17.91 3.11
N PHE A 293 -5.59 -17.50 1.95
CA PHE A 293 -6.40 -17.01 0.85
C PHE A 293 -7.02 -18.18 0.07
N VAL A 294 -8.18 -17.94 -0.54
CA VAL A 294 -8.91 -18.94 -1.34
C VAL A 294 -9.30 -18.34 -2.68
N GLY A 295 -9.02 -19.07 -3.76
CA GLY A 295 -9.49 -18.71 -5.10
C GLY A 295 -8.88 -17.41 -5.64
N PRO A 296 -9.49 -16.79 -6.66
CA PRO A 296 -8.97 -15.57 -7.28
C PRO A 296 -9.08 -14.35 -6.36
N SER A 297 -8.21 -13.37 -6.60
CA SER A 297 -8.35 -11.99 -6.11
C SER A 297 -9.20 -11.18 -7.10
N ILE A 298 -9.68 -10.01 -6.67
CA ILE A 298 -10.50 -9.11 -7.50
C ILE A 298 -9.96 -7.69 -7.35
N LEU A 299 -9.86 -6.96 -8.47
CA LEU A 299 -9.78 -5.50 -8.46
C LEU A 299 -11.20 -4.93 -8.60
N ARG A 300 -11.61 -4.07 -7.67
CA ARG A 300 -12.94 -3.46 -7.63
C ARG A 300 -12.80 -1.94 -7.59
N TRP A 301 -13.41 -1.24 -8.53
CA TRP A 301 -13.40 0.22 -8.58
C TRP A 301 -14.75 0.77 -8.10
N ASP A 302 -14.72 1.84 -7.32
CA ASP A 302 -15.90 2.57 -6.82
C ASP A 302 -16.88 1.72 -6.01
N GLY A 303 -16.44 0.54 -5.53
CA GLY A 303 -17.30 -0.45 -4.89
C GLY A 303 -18.20 -1.25 -5.85
N GLU A 304 -18.13 -1.01 -7.16
CA GLU A 304 -19.04 -1.59 -8.13
C GLU A 304 -18.71 -3.08 -8.38
N LYS A 305 -19.63 -3.98 -8.01
CA LYS A 305 -19.43 -5.43 -8.23
C LYS A 305 -19.64 -5.86 -9.67
N ARG A 306 -20.37 -5.08 -10.48
CA ARG A 306 -20.73 -5.42 -11.86
C ARG A 306 -19.54 -5.38 -12.83
N THR A 307 -18.57 -4.51 -12.58
CA THR A 307 -17.42 -4.28 -13.47
C THR A 307 -16.08 -4.69 -12.84
N GLN A 308 -16.12 -5.37 -11.69
CA GLN A 308 -14.95 -5.86 -10.99
C GLN A 308 -14.17 -6.88 -11.82
N LEU A 309 -12.86 -6.91 -11.64
CA LEU A 309 -11.93 -7.69 -12.45
C LEU A 309 -11.29 -8.81 -11.62
N PRO A 310 -11.73 -10.07 -11.77
CA PRO A 310 -11.07 -11.19 -11.11
C PRO A 310 -9.75 -11.54 -11.79
N PHE A 311 -8.77 -11.97 -10.99
CA PHE A 311 -7.50 -12.52 -11.48
C PHE A 311 -6.97 -13.58 -10.52
N ASP A 312 -6.26 -14.57 -11.07
CA ASP A 312 -5.69 -15.67 -10.29
C ASP A 312 -4.26 -15.31 -9.84
N SER A 313 -4.11 -14.97 -8.56
CA SER A 313 -2.83 -14.66 -7.92
C SER A 313 -1.89 -15.89 -7.91
N GLY A 314 -2.43 -17.08 -7.65
CA GLY A 314 -1.66 -18.32 -7.61
C GLY A 314 -1.08 -18.69 -8.98
N ALA A 315 -1.90 -18.64 -10.03
CA ALA A 315 -1.48 -18.93 -11.40
C ALA A 315 -0.41 -17.94 -11.91
N ARG A 316 -0.40 -16.71 -11.40
CA ARG A 316 0.62 -15.70 -11.71
C ARG A 316 1.92 -15.86 -10.91
N GLY A 317 1.96 -16.78 -9.94
CA GLY A 317 3.09 -16.91 -9.01
C GLY A 317 3.21 -15.71 -8.06
N TRP A 318 2.08 -15.09 -7.72
CA TRP A 318 1.98 -13.92 -6.85
C TRP A 318 1.61 -14.30 -5.41
N GLU A 319 1.80 -15.57 -5.04
CA GLU A 319 1.54 -16.11 -3.71
C GLU A 319 2.80 -16.76 -3.17
N THR A 320 3.03 -16.64 -1.86
CA THR A 320 4.12 -17.35 -1.19
C THR A 320 3.73 -17.75 0.23
N ASN A 321 4.24 -18.90 0.64
CA ASN A 321 4.30 -19.34 2.04
C ASN A 321 5.73 -19.66 2.48
N GLN A 322 6.71 -19.37 1.63
CA GLN A 322 8.12 -19.68 1.84
C GLN A 322 8.83 -18.48 2.45
N GLY A 323 9.63 -18.74 3.50
CA GLY A 323 10.37 -17.69 4.18
C GLY A 323 9.50 -16.66 4.91
N THR A 324 8.23 -16.98 5.16
CA THR A 324 7.26 -16.11 5.83
C THR A 324 7.31 -16.27 7.35
N THR A 325 6.78 -15.28 8.07
CA THR A 325 6.59 -15.32 9.52
C THR A 325 5.11 -15.07 9.87
N PRO A 326 4.40 -16.03 10.50
CA PRO A 326 4.85 -17.39 10.88
C PRO A 326 5.25 -18.24 9.68
N SER A 327 6.10 -19.25 9.91
CA SER A 327 6.52 -20.16 8.84
C SER A 327 5.32 -20.86 8.23
N GLY A 328 5.22 -20.85 6.89
CA GLY A 328 4.11 -21.45 6.16
C GLY A 328 2.85 -20.57 6.09
N SER A 329 2.84 -19.39 6.72
CA SER A 329 1.75 -18.42 6.53
C SER A 329 1.72 -17.93 5.09
N MET A 330 0.52 -17.81 4.53
CA MET A 330 0.31 -17.43 3.14
C MET A 330 0.28 -15.90 2.99
N TRP A 331 0.93 -15.41 1.95
CA TRP A 331 0.99 -14.00 1.58
C TRP A 331 0.70 -13.83 0.10
N ARG A 332 0.06 -12.71 -0.27
CA ARG A 332 -0.15 -12.29 -1.66
C ARG A 332 0.67 -11.06 -1.97
N LYS A 333 1.26 -11.02 -3.16
CA LYS A 333 1.89 -9.82 -3.73
C LYS A 333 0.81 -8.78 -4.00
N ASN A 334 1.12 -7.50 -3.75
CA ASN A 334 0.28 -6.39 -4.18
C ASN A 334 0.17 -6.40 -5.72
N PRO A 335 -1.06 -6.53 -6.28
CA PRO A 335 -1.27 -6.75 -7.71
C PRO A 335 -1.14 -5.47 -8.55
N ILE A 336 -0.89 -4.32 -7.95
CA ILE A 336 -0.84 -3.03 -8.64
C ILE A 336 0.61 -2.66 -8.93
N PRO A 337 1.03 -2.66 -10.21
CA PRO A 337 2.39 -2.28 -10.55
C PRO A 337 2.60 -0.77 -10.44
N THR A 338 3.81 -0.38 -10.07
CA THR A 338 4.20 1.03 -10.10
C THR A 338 4.38 1.50 -11.54
N VAL A 339 3.98 2.76 -11.78
CA VAL A 339 4.18 3.48 -13.03
C VAL A 339 5.38 4.44 -12.96
N LEU A 340 6.02 4.55 -11.80
CA LEU A 340 7.10 5.50 -11.52
C LEU A 340 8.47 4.89 -11.86
N TRP A 341 8.59 4.39 -13.09
CA TRP A 341 9.71 3.58 -13.54
C TRP A 341 11.08 4.27 -13.41
N GLU A 342 11.16 5.60 -13.58
CA GLU A 342 12.43 6.34 -13.38
C GLU A 342 12.91 6.26 -11.93
N ARG A 343 12.04 6.06 -10.95
CA ARG A 343 12.41 5.97 -9.54
C ARG A 343 12.51 4.52 -9.06
N GLU A 344 11.55 3.70 -9.47
CA GLU A 344 11.34 2.35 -8.93
C GLU A 344 11.96 1.22 -9.79
N GLY A 345 12.33 1.54 -11.02
CA GLY A 345 12.85 0.58 -11.98
C GLY A 345 11.77 -0.36 -12.54
N PRO A 346 12.17 -1.50 -13.13
CA PRO A 346 11.25 -2.48 -13.69
C PRO A 346 10.26 -2.99 -12.64
N SER A 347 8.98 -3.06 -12.99
CA SER A 347 7.92 -3.58 -12.13
C SER A 347 7.36 -4.89 -12.70
N PHE A 348 6.08 -4.95 -13.05
CA PHE A 348 5.43 -6.15 -13.59
C PHE A 348 4.16 -5.79 -14.37
N GLU A 349 3.79 -6.62 -15.34
CA GLU A 349 2.61 -6.37 -16.16
C GLU A 349 1.33 -6.29 -15.31
N PRO A 350 0.45 -5.29 -15.53
CA PRO A 350 -0.82 -5.20 -14.84
C PRO A 350 -1.74 -6.39 -15.16
N VAL A 351 -2.76 -6.59 -14.32
CA VAL A 351 -3.67 -7.76 -14.45
C VAL A 351 -4.54 -7.73 -15.71
N CYS A 352 -4.73 -6.54 -16.30
CA CYS A 352 -5.37 -6.33 -17.60
C CYS A 352 -4.52 -5.43 -18.51
N GLN A 353 -4.87 -5.40 -19.80
CA GLN A 353 -4.15 -4.60 -20.78
C GLN A 353 -4.46 -3.11 -20.63
N GLU A 354 -3.40 -2.30 -20.49
CA GLU A 354 -3.52 -0.85 -20.45
C GLU A 354 -3.77 -0.22 -21.81
N SER A 355 -4.44 0.94 -21.79
CA SER A 355 -4.67 1.75 -22.98
C SER A 355 -3.34 2.29 -23.56
N ALA A 356 -3.30 2.55 -24.86
CA ALA A 356 -2.11 3.17 -25.49
C ALA A 356 -1.80 4.55 -24.88
N VAL A 357 -2.84 5.29 -24.48
CA VAL A 357 -2.72 6.58 -23.79
C VAL A 357 -2.04 6.39 -22.44
N CYS A 358 -2.42 5.38 -21.66
CA CYS A 358 -1.74 5.06 -20.41
C CYS A 358 -0.27 4.72 -20.65
N LYS A 359 0.04 3.81 -21.58
CA LYS A 359 1.43 3.42 -21.89
C LYS A 359 2.30 4.63 -22.27
N ALA A 360 1.74 5.56 -23.06
CA ALA A 360 2.42 6.80 -23.41
C ALA A 360 2.63 7.70 -22.18
N ALA A 361 1.61 7.88 -21.33
CA ALA A 361 1.70 8.66 -20.10
C ALA A 361 2.76 8.11 -19.14
N VAL A 362 2.80 6.79 -18.92
CA VAL A 362 3.82 6.12 -18.10
C VAL A 362 5.22 6.33 -18.66
N SER A 363 5.37 6.27 -19.99
CA SER A 363 6.67 6.45 -20.65
C SER A 363 7.32 7.80 -20.34
N THR A 364 6.52 8.84 -20.15
CA THR A 364 6.97 10.21 -19.93
C THR A 364 6.66 10.75 -18.53
N ALA A 365 6.12 9.92 -17.63
CA ALA A 365 5.56 10.33 -16.34
C ALA A 365 4.58 11.52 -16.45
N ASN A 366 3.79 11.56 -17.54
CA ASN A 366 2.90 12.67 -17.88
C ASN A 366 1.45 12.22 -17.81
N PHE A 367 0.89 12.24 -16.60
CA PHE A 367 -0.46 11.80 -16.32
C PHE A 367 -1.41 12.99 -16.32
N THR A 368 -1.91 13.36 -17.50
CA THR A 368 -2.78 14.55 -17.67
C THR A 368 -4.27 14.22 -17.68
N GLN A 369 -4.65 12.95 -17.54
CA GLN A 369 -6.03 12.49 -17.65
C GLN A 369 -6.35 11.43 -16.59
N GLN A 370 -7.38 11.69 -15.79
CA GLN A 370 -7.92 10.74 -14.83
C GLN A 370 -8.53 9.53 -15.55
N GLY A 371 -8.55 8.38 -14.86
CA GLY A 371 -9.15 7.13 -15.35
C GLY A 371 -8.39 6.39 -16.47
N VAL A 372 -7.29 6.94 -16.99
CA VAL A 372 -6.61 6.40 -18.18
C VAL A 372 -5.82 5.12 -17.91
N CYS A 373 -5.15 5.03 -16.76
CA CYS A 373 -4.32 3.89 -16.38
C CYS A 373 -5.06 2.96 -15.40
N ARG A 374 -6.20 2.45 -15.83
CA ARG A 374 -7.11 1.66 -14.98
C ARG A 374 -6.43 0.43 -14.37
N CYS A 375 -5.69 -0.35 -15.16
CA CYS A 375 -5.19 -1.68 -14.78
C CYS A 375 -3.97 -1.64 -13.84
N SER A 376 -3.12 -0.63 -14.02
CA SER A 376 -2.03 -0.25 -13.13
C SER A 376 -2.51 0.62 -11.97
N GLY A 377 -3.83 0.81 -11.87
CA GLY A 377 -4.52 1.60 -10.87
C GLY A 377 -4.40 3.10 -11.09
N HIS A 378 -3.35 3.60 -11.75
CA HIS A 378 -2.95 5.00 -11.75
C HIS A 378 -4.01 5.96 -12.32
N SER A 379 -4.98 6.33 -11.51
CA SER A 379 -6.03 7.27 -11.86
C SER A 379 -6.57 7.92 -10.60
N ASN A 380 -6.16 9.17 -10.35
CA ASN A 380 -6.98 10.32 -9.90
C ASN A 380 -6.09 11.41 -9.26
N GLY A 381 -5.55 12.34 -10.03
CA GLY A 381 -5.03 13.61 -9.49
C GLY A 381 -3.80 14.17 -10.19
N ASP A 382 -3.76 15.50 -10.34
CA ASP A 382 -2.73 16.27 -11.06
C ASP A 382 -1.32 16.24 -10.42
N THR A 383 -1.13 15.60 -9.25
CA THR A 383 0.15 15.68 -8.51
C THR A 383 0.61 14.43 -7.75
N ALA A 384 -0.07 13.28 -7.79
CA ALA A 384 0.42 12.05 -7.15
C ALA A 384 -0.29 10.78 -7.67
N PRO A 385 0.35 9.58 -7.60
CA PRO A 385 -0.23 8.30 -8.02
C PRO A 385 -1.33 7.84 -7.05
N LEU A 386 -2.43 8.58 -7.01
CA LEU A 386 -3.52 8.33 -6.09
C LEU A 386 -4.52 7.36 -6.71
N LEU A 387 -4.93 6.41 -5.88
CA LEU A 387 -5.80 5.28 -6.22
C LEU A 387 -7.07 5.30 -5.34
N PRO A 388 -7.77 6.45 -5.18
CA PRO A 388 -8.77 6.63 -4.11
C PRO A 388 -10.00 5.72 -4.23
N ASN A 389 -10.22 5.10 -5.39
CA ASN A 389 -11.40 4.29 -5.66
C ASN A 389 -11.13 2.80 -5.91
N LEU A 390 -9.87 2.34 -5.79
CA LEU A 390 -9.52 0.96 -6.06
C LEU A 390 -9.45 0.14 -4.77
N GLU A 391 -10.20 -0.97 -4.74
CA GLU A 391 -10.10 -2.01 -3.74
C GLU A 391 -9.42 -3.26 -4.33
N ILE A 392 -8.52 -3.83 -3.54
CA ILE A 392 -8.02 -5.19 -3.74
C ILE A 392 -8.84 -6.08 -2.81
N VAL A 393 -9.61 -6.97 -3.41
CA VAL A 393 -10.59 -7.82 -2.72
C VAL A 393 -10.14 -9.28 -2.82
N ASP A 394 -10.20 -9.97 -1.69
CA ASP A 394 -9.82 -11.36 -1.57
C ASP A 394 -10.89 -12.18 -0.85
N SER A 395 -10.81 -13.50 -1.01
CA SER A 395 -11.48 -14.43 -0.12
C SER A 395 -10.48 -15.10 0.81
N ILE A 396 -10.80 -15.16 2.10
CA ILE A 396 -9.98 -15.84 3.11
C ILE A 396 -10.78 -16.93 3.82
N GLN A 397 -10.11 -18.00 4.22
CA GLN A 397 -10.73 -19.12 4.91
C GLN A 397 -10.73 -18.92 6.43
N ILE A 398 -11.90 -18.99 7.06
CA ILE A 398 -12.04 -19.05 8.51
C ILE A 398 -11.85 -20.51 8.97
N PRO A 399 -10.91 -20.83 9.87
CA PRO A 399 -10.70 -22.20 10.33
C PRO A 399 -11.96 -22.79 10.99
N ALA A 400 -12.25 -24.05 10.68
CA ALA A 400 -13.48 -24.73 11.10
C ALA A 400 -13.51 -25.06 12.61
N ASP A 401 -12.34 -25.08 13.25
CA ASP A 401 -12.12 -25.43 14.66
C ASP A 401 -12.00 -24.20 15.58
N LEU A 402 -12.18 -22.98 15.05
CA LEU A 402 -12.22 -21.78 15.89
C LEU A 402 -13.39 -21.83 16.87
N THR A 403 -13.13 -21.42 18.12
CA THR A 403 -14.23 -21.23 19.07
C THR A 403 -15.00 -19.96 18.70
N PRO A 404 -16.33 -20.01 18.60
CA PRO A 404 -17.16 -18.83 18.40
C PRO A 404 -16.89 -17.72 19.44
N GLY A 405 -17.01 -16.47 19.03
CA GLY A 405 -16.81 -15.31 19.90
C GLY A 405 -16.33 -14.06 19.15
N ALA A 406 -15.87 -13.06 19.92
CA ALA A 406 -15.33 -11.83 19.38
C ALA A 406 -13.85 -11.99 19.00
N TYR A 407 -13.51 -11.54 17.79
CA TYR A 407 -12.17 -11.58 17.23
C TYR A 407 -11.82 -10.22 16.61
N VAL A 408 -10.53 -10.02 16.39
CA VAL A 408 -9.98 -8.88 15.66
C VAL A 408 -9.25 -9.44 14.44
N LEU A 409 -9.60 -8.96 13.26
CA LEU A 409 -8.89 -9.19 12.00
C LEU A 409 -7.74 -8.20 11.92
N GLN A 410 -6.52 -8.67 11.71
CA GLN A 410 -5.38 -7.84 11.30
C GLN A 410 -5.17 -8.00 9.80
N TRP A 411 -5.07 -6.88 9.11
CA TRP A 411 -4.42 -6.79 7.81
C TRP A 411 -3.02 -6.23 8.01
N ARG A 412 -2.02 -6.85 7.38
CA ARG A 412 -0.64 -6.40 7.39
C ARG A 412 -0.15 -6.34 5.95
N TRP A 413 0.38 -5.20 5.55
CA TRP A 413 1.03 -4.97 4.27
C TRP A 413 2.48 -4.56 4.49
N ASP A 414 3.38 -5.46 4.07
CA ASP A 414 4.81 -5.24 4.06
C ASP A 414 5.19 -4.60 2.72
N CYS A 415 5.74 -3.38 2.73
CA CYS A 415 6.08 -2.64 1.51
C CYS A 415 7.40 -3.12 0.86
N GLU A 416 7.52 -2.91 -0.46
CA GLU A 416 8.77 -3.11 -1.20
C GLU A 416 9.51 -1.77 -1.40
N GLU A 417 8.78 -0.71 -1.74
CA GLU A 417 9.39 0.59 -2.07
C GLU A 417 9.88 1.35 -0.82
N SER A 418 9.33 1.04 0.36
CA SER A 418 9.61 1.77 1.60
C SER A 418 9.82 0.85 2.81
N ASP A 419 10.41 1.40 3.87
CA ASP A 419 10.60 0.74 5.17
C ASP A 419 9.32 0.83 6.02
N GLN A 420 8.18 0.66 5.39
CA GLN A 420 6.88 0.80 6.02
C GLN A 420 6.16 -0.55 6.10
N VAL A 421 5.52 -0.76 7.25
CA VAL A 421 4.55 -1.84 7.44
C VAL A 421 3.21 -1.21 7.75
N TRP A 422 2.29 -1.30 6.80
CA TRP A 422 0.92 -0.82 6.94
C TRP A 422 0.08 -1.85 7.66
N ALA A 423 -0.73 -1.40 8.61
CA ALA A 423 -1.58 -2.31 9.36
C ALA A 423 -2.87 -1.63 9.80
N SER A 424 -3.95 -2.40 9.77
CA SER A 424 -5.24 -1.99 10.31
C SER A 424 -5.94 -3.19 10.93
N CYS A 425 -6.81 -2.92 11.90
CA CYS A 425 -7.54 -3.96 12.62
C CYS A 425 -9.05 -3.75 12.57
N SER A 426 -9.82 -4.82 12.37
CA SER A 426 -11.29 -4.77 12.31
C SER A 426 -11.93 -5.73 13.30
N ASP A 427 -12.95 -5.27 14.02
CA ASP A 427 -13.72 -6.08 14.96
C ASP A 427 -14.71 -7.00 14.24
N VAL A 428 -14.61 -8.31 14.45
CA VAL A 428 -15.45 -9.33 13.79
C VAL A 428 -15.99 -10.35 14.79
N THR A 429 -17.13 -10.96 14.45
CA THR A 429 -17.76 -12.01 15.28
C THR A 429 -17.67 -13.34 14.55
N ILE A 430 -17.10 -14.35 15.20
CA ILE A 430 -17.10 -15.73 14.69
C ILE A 430 -18.25 -16.50 15.33
N ILE A 431 -19.09 -17.14 14.50
CA ILE A 431 -20.23 -17.96 14.93
C ILE A 431 -20.05 -19.44 14.56
N ALA A 432 -20.73 -20.32 15.28
CA ALA A 432 -20.75 -21.75 14.99
C ALA A 432 -21.39 -22.01 13.62
N ALA A 433 -21.06 -23.16 13.01
CA ALA A 433 -21.77 -23.62 11.84
C ALA A 433 -23.25 -23.83 12.15
N ALA A 434 -24.13 -23.41 11.24
CA ALA A 434 -25.55 -23.76 11.33
C ALA A 434 -25.67 -25.29 11.35
N SER A 435 -26.28 -25.82 12.42
CA SER A 435 -26.52 -27.24 12.64
C SER A 435 -27.57 -27.81 11.71
#